data_AF-A0A368UQQ3-F1
#
_entry.id   AF-A0A368UQQ3-F1
#
_cell.length_a   1.000
_cell.length_b   1.000
_cell.length_c   1.000
_cell.angle_alpha   90.00
_cell.angle_beta   90.00
_cell.angle_gamma   90.00
#
_symmetry.space_group_name_H-M   'P 1'
#
loop_
_entity.id
_entity.type
_entity.pdbx_description
1 polymer ?
#
loop_
_entity_poly.entity_id
_entity_poly.type
_entity_poly.pdbx_seq_one_letter_code
_entity_poly.pdbx_strand_id
1 'polypeptide(L)'
;MEVKNNRIFIDTYGLQDELSPEVPIEEITLTCNPAYRYGVKGSAKDRETRLLADTLAELVSYAVGCMFGRYALDKPGLILANQGETIEDYLQQIPEPSFPADDDNVIPMLDGDWFTDDITERFREFLRIAFGEEHYEENLRFVEQALGKDIRKYFLKDFYNDHVRRYKKRPIYWLFSSPKGSFNALIYMHRYQPHTVGTVLEYLRDFKDEKLQARKNHLEAVSISSSASQGEKTKALKEIEKINKILAELDDYERDVLYPLATEQVEIDLDDGVKANYPKFGSALKKITGLSG
;
A
#
# COMPACT_ATOMS: atom_id res chain seq x y z
N MET A 1 0.96 -32.27 -16.93
CA MET A 1 1.86 -33.29 -16.35
C MET A 1 1.05 -34.33 -15.58
N GLU A 2 0.09 -33.88 -14.76
CA GLU A 2 -0.80 -34.72 -13.95
C GLU A 2 -1.66 -35.71 -14.75
N VAL A 3 -2.35 -35.28 -15.82
CA VAL A 3 -3.14 -36.18 -16.70
C VAL A 3 -2.30 -37.34 -17.26
N LYS A 4 -1.01 -37.09 -17.59
CA LYS A 4 -0.11 -38.14 -18.08
C LYS A 4 0.24 -39.13 -16.97
N ASN A 5 0.49 -38.64 -15.75
CA ASN A 5 0.74 -39.50 -14.59
C ASN A 5 -0.48 -40.36 -14.28
N ASN A 6 -1.68 -39.75 -14.23
CA ASN A 6 -2.93 -40.47 -13.97
C ASN A 6 -3.15 -41.57 -15.01
N ARG A 7 -2.91 -41.30 -16.30
CA ARG A 7 -3.03 -42.31 -17.36
C ARG A 7 -2.08 -43.49 -17.15
N ILE A 8 -0.81 -43.23 -16.83
CA ILE A 8 0.16 -44.30 -16.54
C ILE A 8 -0.29 -45.16 -15.36
N PHE A 9 -0.76 -44.55 -14.27
CA PHE A 9 -1.25 -45.29 -13.10
C PHE A 9 -2.52 -46.10 -13.40
N ILE A 10 -3.51 -45.49 -14.06
CA ILE A 10 -4.75 -46.16 -14.45
C ILE A 10 -4.46 -47.36 -15.35
N ASP A 11 -3.56 -47.20 -16.32
CA ASP A 11 -3.17 -48.29 -17.23
C ASP A 11 -2.42 -49.41 -16.51
N THR A 12 -1.54 -49.06 -15.56
CA THR A 12 -0.76 -50.05 -14.79
C THR A 12 -1.64 -50.89 -13.87
N TYR A 13 -2.69 -50.31 -13.29
CA TYR A 13 -3.57 -50.98 -12.33
C TYR A 13 -4.85 -51.55 -12.94
N GLY A 14 -5.10 -51.37 -14.24
CA GLY A 14 -6.30 -51.89 -14.89
C GLY A 14 -7.59 -51.19 -14.46
N LEU A 15 -7.51 -49.90 -14.08
CA LEU A 15 -8.62 -49.13 -13.51
C LEU A 15 -9.38 -48.28 -14.55
N GLN A 16 -9.28 -48.59 -15.84
CA GLN A 16 -9.83 -47.77 -16.92
C GLN A 16 -11.34 -47.58 -16.84
N ASP A 17 -12.06 -48.57 -16.27
CA ASP A 17 -13.51 -48.53 -16.12
C ASP A 17 -13.96 -47.79 -14.84
N GLU A 18 -13.03 -47.54 -13.90
CA GLU A 18 -13.31 -46.95 -12.59
C GLU A 18 -12.86 -45.49 -12.49
N LEU A 19 -11.77 -45.12 -13.17
CA LEU A 19 -11.11 -43.83 -13.03
C LEU A 19 -10.85 -43.16 -14.38
N SER A 20 -11.04 -41.84 -14.40
CA SER A 20 -10.66 -41.00 -15.54
C SER A 20 -9.27 -40.38 -15.30
N PRO A 21 -8.40 -40.32 -16.33
CA PRO A 21 -7.14 -39.60 -16.23
C PRO A 21 -7.30 -38.07 -16.26
N GLU A 22 -8.47 -37.57 -16.67
CA GLU A 22 -8.74 -36.13 -16.78
C GLU A 22 -8.90 -35.48 -15.41
N VAL A 23 -8.27 -34.33 -15.23
CA VAL A 23 -8.33 -33.54 -14.00
C VAL A 23 -9.27 -32.35 -14.23
N PRO A 24 -10.37 -32.22 -13.46
CA PRO A 24 -11.25 -31.07 -13.55
C PRO A 24 -10.50 -29.75 -13.32
N ILE A 25 -10.85 -28.70 -14.07
CA ILE A 25 -10.14 -27.42 -13.99
C ILE A 25 -10.23 -26.81 -12.59
N GLU A 26 -11.30 -27.05 -11.86
CA GLU A 26 -11.49 -26.65 -10.47
C GLU A 26 -10.59 -27.37 -9.46
N GLU A 27 -9.95 -28.48 -9.84
CA GLU A 27 -9.03 -29.23 -8.98
C GLU A 27 -7.57 -28.82 -9.19
N ILE A 28 -7.26 -28.09 -10.26
CA ILE A 28 -5.90 -27.63 -10.56
C ILE A 28 -5.53 -26.46 -9.63
N THR A 29 -4.75 -26.73 -8.58
CA THR A 29 -4.52 -25.80 -7.45
C THR A 29 -3.56 -24.62 -7.73
N LEU A 30 -3.36 -24.25 -9.00
CA LEU A 30 -2.50 -23.12 -9.37
C LEU A 30 -3.17 -21.79 -9.01
N THR A 31 -2.40 -20.84 -8.47
CA THR A 31 -2.93 -19.51 -8.10
C THR A 31 -3.39 -18.68 -9.30
N CYS A 32 -2.81 -18.94 -10.48
CA CYS A 32 -3.23 -18.36 -11.75
C CYS A 32 -4.42 -19.08 -12.39
N ASN A 33 -4.95 -20.14 -11.77
CA ASN A 33 -6.15 -20.81 -12.24
C ASN A 33 -7.40 -20.15 -11.61
N PRO A 34 -8.20 -19.42 -12.39
CA PRO A 34 -9.36 -18.71 -11.87
C PRO A 34 -10.49 -19.65 -11.41
N ALA A 35 -10.60 -20.85 -11.99
CA ALA A 35 -11.62 -21.83 -11.61
C ALA A 35 -11.35 -22.43 -10.23
N TYR A 36 -10.08 -22.70 -9.89
CA TYR A 36 -9.69 -23.13 -8.55
C TYR A 36 -9.81 -22.00 -7.54
N ARG A 37 -9.25 -20.82 -7.87
CA ARG A 37 -9.18 -19.68 -6.93
C ARG A 37 -10.54 -19.13 -6.51
N TYR A 38 -11.52 -19.10 -7.43
CA TYR A 38 -12.84 -18.51 -7.18
C TYR A 38 -14.00 -19.53 -7.21
N GLY A 39 -13.70 -20.79 -7.51
CA GLY A 39 -14.70 -21.82 -7.83
C GLY A 39 -15.28 -21.64 -9.23
N VAL A 40 -16.07 -22.61 -9.68
CA VAL A 40 -16.66 -22.64 -11.04
C VAL A 40 -18.04 -21.97 -11.15
N LYS A 41 -18.50 -21.29 -10.09
CA LYS A 41 -19.74 -20.52 -10.13
C LYS A 41 -19.55 -19.27 -11.01
N GLY A 42 -20.53 -18.96 -11.87
CA GLY A 42 -20.49 -17.82 -12.79
C GLY A 42 -19.79 -18.12 -14.12
N SER A 43 -19.59 -17.08 -14.96
CA SER A 43 -18.95 -17.26 -16.28
C SER A 43 -17.43 -17.34 -16.17
N ALA A 44 -16.78 -18.02 -17.11
CA ALA A 44 -15.31 -18.02 -17.19
C ALA A 44 -14.75 -16.60 -17.32
N LYS A 45 -15.41 -15.75 -18.11
CA LYS A 45 -15.02 -14.36 -18.34
C LYS A 45 -15.02 -13.54 -17.04
N ASP A 46 -16.02 -13.72 -16.17
CA ASP A 46 -16.07 -13.01 -14.88
C ASP A 46 -14.90 -13.44 -13.98
N ARG A 47 -14.55 -14.72 -13.99
CA ARG A 47 -13.42 -15.23 -13.20
C ARG A 47 -12.08 -14.73 -13.73
N GLU A 48 -11.90 -14.67 -15.04
CA GLU A 48 -10.71 -14.07 -15.67
C GLU A 48 -10.59 -12.57 -15.34
N THR A 49 -11.72 -11.85 -15.37
CA THR A 49 -11.75 -10.41 -15.04
C THR A 49 -11.34 -10.19 -13.58
N ARG A 50 -11.84 -11.05 -12.67
CA ARG A 50 -11.45 -11.03 -11.26
C ARG A 50 -10.00 -11.43 -11.05
N LEU A 51 -9.51 -12.43 -11.76
CA LEU A 51 -8.10 -12.86 -11.70
C LEU A 51 -7.17 -11.73 -12.12
N LEU A 52 -7.50 -11.03 -13.20
CA LEU A 52 -6.76 -9.87 -13.68
C LEU A 52 -6.69 -8.80 -12.58
N ALA A 53 -7.84 -8.37 -12.04
CA ALA A 53 -7.89 -7.36 -10.99
C ALA A 53 -7.08 -7.76 -9.75
N ASP A 54 -7.21 -9.00 -9.28
CA ASP A 54 -6.45 -9.53 -8.13
C ASP A 54 -4.95 -9.59 -8.43
N THR A 55 -4.56 -9.97 -9.64
CA THR A 55 -3.15 -10.05 -10.07
C THR A 55 -2.51 -8.66 -10.09
N LEU A 56 -3.23 -7.64 -10.57
CA LEU A 56 -2.74 -6.27 -10.54
C LEU A 56 -2.68 -5.71 -9.11
N ALA A 57 -3.63 -6.06 -8.24
CA ALA A 57 -3.56 -5.73 -6.81
C ALA A 57 -2.38 -6.43 -6.09
N GLU A 58 -2.00 -7.63 -6.53
CA GLU A 58 -0.81 -8.33 -6.07
C GLU A 58 0.48 -7.66 -6.57
N LEU A 59 0.51 -7.20 -7.83
CA LEU A 59 1.62 -6.39 -8.37
C LEU A 59 1.81 -5.09 -7.58
N VAL A 60 0.73 -4.37 -7.28
CA VAL A 60 0.79 -3.15 -6.43
C VAL A 60 1.34 -3.49 -5.05
N SER A 61 0.90 -4.60 -4.45
CA SER A 61 1.44 -5.04 -3.15
C SER A 61 2.91 -5.44 -3.20
N TYR A 62 3.36 -6.01 -4.31
CA TYR A 62 4.76 -6.35 -4.53
C TYR A 62 5.59 -5.07 -4.66
N ALA A 63 5.13 -4.11 -5.47
CA ALA A 63 5.76 -2.80 -5.62
C ALA A 63 5.93 -2.10 -4.27
N VAL A 64 4.89 -2.06 -3.42
CA VAL A 64 5.00 -1.51 -2.06
C VAL A 64 6.00 -2.30 -1.20
N GLY A 65 6.11 -3.61 -1.38
CA GLY A 65 7.17 -4.39 -0.75
C GLY A 65 8.57 -4.00 -1.21
N CYS A 66 8.75 -3.67 -2.50
CA CYS A 66 10.00 -3.11 -2.99
C CYS A 66 10.26 -1.71 -2.42
N MET A 67 9.23 -0.87 -2.31
CA MET A 67 9.36 0.46 -1.71
C MET A 67 9.86 0.38 -0.27
N PHE A 68 9.44 -0.62 0.50
CA PHE A 68 9.95 -0.79 1.88
C PHE A 68 11.23 -1.63 1.97
N GLY A 69 11.79 -2.11 0.85
CA GLY A 69 12.98 -2.97 0.85
C GLY A 69 12.72 -4.41 1.29
N ARG A 70 11.45 -4.82 1.44
CA ARG A 70 11.09 -6.22 1.71
C ARG A 70 11.46 -7.14 0.54
N TYR A 71 11.36 -6.60 -0.66
CA TYR A 71 11.74 -7.23 -1.92
C TYR A 71 12.65 -6.28 -2.71
N ALA A 72 13.27 -6.79 -3.77
CA ALA A 72 13.96 -5.98 -4.76
C ALA A 72 13.75 -6.54 -6.16
N LEU A 73 13.86 -5.69 -7.18
CA LEU A 73 13.84 -6.14 -8.57
C LEU A 73 15.12 -6.93 -8.92
N ASP A 74 16.23 -6.55 -8.28
CA ASP A 74 17.58 -7.04 -8.61
C ASP A 74 17.91 -8.40 -7.97
N LYS A 75 17.16 -8.80 -6.94
CA LYS A 75 17.46 -10.01 -6.16
C LYS A 75 16.18 -10.76 -5.78
N PRO A 76 16.06 -12.07 -6.10
CA PRO A 76 14.90 -12.85 -5.73
C PRO A 76 14.86 -13.14 -4.22
N GLY A 77 13.65 -13.26 -3.67
CA GLY A 77 13.42 -13.60 -2.27
C GLY A 77 13.18 -12.39 -1.38
N LEU A 78 13.12 -12.62 -0.07
CA LEU A 78 13.00 -11.56 0.93
C LEU A 78 14.36 -10.91 1.16
N ILE A 79 14.39 -9.58 1.25
CA ILE A 79 15.60 -8.80 1.54
C ILE A 79 15.57 -8.31 2.98
N LEU A 80 14.62 -7.42 3.31
CA LEU A 80 14.35 -6.99 4.67
C LEU A 80 13.10 -7.69 5.24
N ALA A 81 13.29 -8.51 6.27
CA ALA A 81 12.24 -9.27 6.93
C ALA A 81 12.52 -9.58 8.42
N ASN A 82 13.51 -8.96 9.05
CA ASN A 82 13.85 -9.13 10.46
C ASN A 82 13.70 -7.83 11.24
N GLN A 83 13.57 -7.94 12.57
CA GLN A 83 13.36 -6.79 13.45
C GLN A 83 14.52 -5.82 13.40
N GLY A 84 14.20 -4.54 13.17
CA GLY A 84 15.15 -3.45 13.26
C GLY A 84 16.11 -3.37 12.07
N GLU A 85 15.87 -4.12 11.00
CA GLU A 85 16.65 -3.97 9.77
C GLU A 85 16.43 -2.57 9.17
N THR A 86 17.50 -1.99 8.64
CA THR A 86 17.51 -0.62 8.12
C THR A 86 17.84 -0.58 6.63
N ILE A 87 17.88 0.63 6.06
CA ILE A 87 18.30 0.81 4.67
C ILE A 87 19.76 0.38 4.47
N GLU A 88 20.61 0.50 5.49
CA GLU A 88 22.00 0.02 5.45
C GLU A 88 22.06 -1.50 5.25
N ASP A 89 21.20 -2.27 5.91
CA ASP A 89 21.13 -3.73 5.73
C ASP A 89 20.65 -4.10 4.31
N TYR A 90 19.73 -3.31 3.75
CA TYR A 90 19.28 -3.48 2.36
C TYR A 90 20.44 -3.23 1.38
N LEU A 91 21.16 -2.12 1.55
CA LEU A 91 22.27 -1.74 0.68
C LEU A 91 23.50 -2.66 0.82
N GLN A 92 23.71 -3.31 1.96
CA GLN A 92 24.71 -4.37 2.07
C GLN A 92 24.40 -5.56 1.15
N GLN A 93 23.12 -5.86 0.93
CA GLN A 93 22.70 -6.94 0.04
C GLN A 93 22.59 -6.49 -1.42
N ILE A 94 22.23 -5.23 -1.65
CA ILE A 94 22.01 -4.64 -2.98
C ILE A 94 22.61 -3.22 -2.99
N PRO A 95 23.92 -3.08 -3.25
CA PRO A 95 24.60 -1.79 -3.13
C PRO A 95 24.12 -0.71 -4.09
N GLU A 96 23.68 -1.10 -5.29
CA GLU A 96 23.19 -0.18 -6.34
C GLU A 96 21.82 -0.68 -6.83
N PRO A 97 20.75 -0.53 -6.04
CA PRO A 97 19.43 -1.04 -6.39
C PRO A 97 18.85 -0.26 -7.57
N SER A 98 18.24 -0.96 -8.53
CA SER A 98 17.56 -0.30 -9.65
C SER A 98 16.36 0.52 -9.20
N PHE A 99 15.65 0.03 -8.18
CA PHE A 99 14.60 0.74 -7.46
C PHE A 99 14.94 0.75 -5.96
N PRO A 100 15.45 1.87 -5.42
CA PRO A 100 15.87 1.94 -4.02
C PRO A 100 14.67 1.83 -3.08
N ALA A 101 14.87 1.15 -1.96
CA ALA A 101 13.92 1.20 -0.86
C ALA A 101 13.86 2.60 -0.26
N ASP A 102 12.75 2.91 0.39
CA ASP A 102 12.53 4.12 1.15
C ASP A 102 13.51 4.22 2.32
N ASP A 103 14.13 5.38 2.50
CA ASP A 103 15.27 5.51 3.42
C ASP A 103 14.81 5.44 4.88
N ASP A 104 13.72 6.13 5.22
CA ASP A 104 13.28 6.33 6.61
C ASP A 104 12.08 5.48 7.03
N ASN A 105 11.59 4.62 6.14
CA ASN A 105 10.49 3.69 6.37
C ASN A 105 9.12 4.40 6.52
N VAL A 106 8.96 5.62 6.02
CA VAL A 106 7.72 6.38 6.07
C VAL A 106 7.31 6.83 4.67
N ILE A 107 6.27 6.20 4.12
CA ILE A 107 5.74 6.55 2.79
C ILE A 107 4.39 7.27 2.92
N PRO A 108 4.28 8.55 2.53
CA PRO A 108 3.02 9.28 2.54
C PRO A 108 1.97 8.68 1.58
N MET A 109 0.72 8.64 2.02
CA MET A 109 -0.43 8.16 1.23
C MET A 109 -1.58 9.16 1.28
N LEU A 110 -1.39 10.31 0.62
CA LEU A 110 -2.29 11.47 0.71
C LEU A 110 -3.12 11.70 -0.57
N ASP A 111 -4.24 12.41 -0.41
CA ASP A 111 -5.06 12.90 -1.52
C ASP A 111 -4.43 14.17 -2.11
N GLY A 112 -3.71 13.99 -3.22
CA GLY A 112 -2.96 15.04 -3.93
C GLY A 112 -1.45 14.82 -3.90
N ASP A 113 -0.75 15.54 -4.77
CA ASP A 113 0.69 15.43 -4.98
C ASP A 113 1.44 16.35 -3.99
N TRP A 114 1.46 15.96 -2.71
CA TRP A 114 2.08 16.75 -1.64
C TRP A 114 3.57 16.41 -1.44
N PHE A 115 3.94 15.16 -1.68
CA PHE A 115 5.26 14.61 -1.46
C PHE A 115 5.75 13.96 -2.76
N THR A 116 7.02 14.19 -3.12
CA THR A 116 7.62 13.62 -4.34
C THR A 116 7.90 12.12 -4.22
N ASP A 117 8.05 11.67 -2.98
CA ASP A 117 8.26 10.29 -2.53
C ASP A 117 6.96 9.63 -2.05
N ASP A 118 5.79 10.19 -2.39
CA ASP A 118 4.52 9.55 -2.01
C ASP A 118 4.33 8.19 -2.70
N ILE A 119 3.45 7.36 -2.13
CA ILE A 119 3.23 5.99 -2.61
C ILE A 119 2.80 5.91 -4.08
N THR A 120 2.13 6.94 -4.60
CA THR A 120 1.67 6.99 -5.99
C THR A 120 2.84 7.27 -6.92
N GLU A 121 3.67 8.28 -6.62
CA GLU A 121 4.86 8.58 -7.41
C GLU A 121 5.86 7.43 -7.38
N ARG A 122 6.08 6.83 -6.21
CA ARG A 122 6.93 5.63 -6.09
C ARG A 122 6.40 4.46 -6.91
N PHE A 123 5.08 4.28 -7.01
CA PHE A 123 4.51 3.22 -7.86
C PHE A 123 4.69 3.53 -9.35
N ARG A 124 4.55 4.80 -9.75
CA ARG A 124 4.79 5.23 -11.13
C ARG A 124 6.25 5.02 -11.53
N GLU A 125 7.18 5.37 -10.66
CA GLU A 125 8.61 5.08 -10.82
C GLU A 125 8.88 3.57 -10.91
N PHE A 126 8.29 2.78 -10.01
CA PHE A 126 8.39 1.31 -10.07
C PHE A 126 7.96 0.76 -11.44
N LEU A 127 6.84 1.25 -12.01
CA LEU A 127 6.39 0.79 -13.33
C LEU A 127 7.40 1.10 -14.44
N ARG A 128 8.01 2.30 -14.40
CA ARG A 128 9.03 2.71 -15.38
C ARG A 128 10.27 1.82 -15.32
N ILE A 129 10.72 1.51 -14.11
CA ILE A 129 11.93 0.70 -13.91
C ILE A 129 11.64 -0.77 -14.23
N ALA A 130 10.54 -1.33 -13.73
CA ALA A 130 10.23 -2.74 -13.86
C ALA A 130 9.79 -3.15 -15.28
N PHE A 131 9.10 -2.24 -16.00
CA PHE A 131 8.50 -2.54 -17.31
C PHE A 131 8.94 -1.62 -18.45
N GLY A 132 9.89 -0.71 -18.18
CA GLY A 132 10.45 0.23 -19.15
C GLY A 132 9.64 1.52 -19.32
N GLU A 133 10.34 2.64 -19.49
CA GLU A 133 9.74 3.97 -19.71
C GLU A 133 8.87 4.02 -20.96
N GLU A 134 9.28 3.34 -22.05
CA GLU A 134 8.60 3.36 -23.35
C GLU A 134 7.12 2.95 -23.26
N HIS A 135 6.80 2.02 -22.35
CA HIS A 135 5.46 1.48 -22.17
C HIS A 135 4.74 2.00 -20.92
N TYR A 136 5.32 2.96 -20.19
CA TYR A 136 4.81 3.42 -18.90
C TYR A 136 3.32 3.83 -18.95
N GLU A 137 2.94 4.65 -19.93
CA GLU A 137 1.58 5.15 -20.09
C GLU A 137 0.57 4.02 -20.40
N GLU A 138 0.99 3.01 -21.17
CA GLU A 138 0.17 1.84 -21.47
C GLU A 138 0.02 0.95 -20.22
N ASN A 139 1.12 0.68 -19.53
CA ASN A 139 1.17 -0.12 -18.31
C ASN A 139 0.31 0.50 -17.20
N LEU A 140 0.43 1.81 -16.97
CA LEU A 140 -0.37 2.50 -15.97
C LEU A 140 -1.86 2.40 -16.29
N ARG A 141 -2.26 2.68 -17.54
CA ARG A 141 -3.66 2.54 -17.95
C ARG A 141 -4.17 1.11 -17.80
N PHE A 142 -3.34 0.11 -18.13
CA PHE A 142 -3.70 -1.29 -17.97
C PHE A 142 -3.96 -1.67 -16.50
N VAL A 143 -3.06 -1.23 -15.60
CA VAL A 143 -3.21 -1.40 -14.15
C VAL A 143 -4.51 -0.74 -13.67
N GLU A 144 -4.74 0.52 -14.01
CA GLU A 144 -5.92 1.27 -13.56
C GLU A 144 -7.24 0.71 -14.10
N GLN A 145 -7.25 0.21 -15.34
CA GLN A 145 -8.41 -0.47 -15.91
C GLN A 145 -8.72 -1.78 -15.19
N ALA A 146 -7.70 -2.57 -14.85
CA ALA A 146 -7.86 -3.80 -14.09
C ALA A 146 -8.36 -3.53 -12.66
N LEU A 147 -7.85 -2.48 -12.01
CA LEU A 147 -8.29 -2.06 -10.67
C LEU A 147 -9.63 -1.30 -10.67
N GLY A 148 -10.09 -0.86 -11.84
CA GLY A 148 -11.32 -0.11 -12.04
C GLY A 148 -11.28 1.34 -11.51
N LYS A 149 -10.08 1.90 -11.27
CA LYS A 149 -9.88 3.26 -10.77
C LYS A 149 -8.44 3.72 -10.96
N ASP A 150 -8.24 5.03 -10.87
CA ASP A 150 -6.88 5.61 -10.84
C ASP A 150 -6.09 5.05 -9.66
N ILE A 151 -4.77 4.93 -9.86
CA ILE A 151 -3.88 4.32 -8.89
C ILE A 151 -3.89 5.04 -7.53
N ARG A 152 -3.98 6.38 -7.51
CA ARG A 152 -4.04 7.16 -6.25
C ARG A 152 -5.31 6.82 -5.49
N LYS A 153 -6.46 6.78 -6.17
CA LYS A 153 -7.73 6.33 -5.57
C LYS A 153 -7.66 4.90 -5.05
N TYR A 154 -6.97 3.98 -5.74
CA TYR A 154 -6.77 2.62 -5.27
C TYR A 154 -5.99 2.58 -3.96
N PHE A 155 -4.87 3.31 -3.86
CA PHE A 155 -4.11 3.42 -2.61
C PHE A 155 -4.96 3.97 -1.46
N LEU A 156 -5.69 5.06 -1.69
CA LEU A 156 -6.46 5.74 -0.66
C LEU A 156 -7.70 4.95 -0.17
N LYS A 157 -8.30 4.10 -1.02
CA LYS A 157 -9.59 3.46 -0.71
C LYS A 157 -9.51 1.95 -0.50
N ASP A 158 -8.63 1.26 -1.22
CA ASP A 158 -8.69 -0.19 -1.35
C ASP A 158 -7.44 -0.87 -0.81
N PHE A 159 -6.25 -0.32 -1.13
CA PHE A 159 -4.96 -0.96 -0.84
C PHE A 159 -4.83 -1.44 0.61
N TYR A 160 -5.08 -0.55 1.58
CA TYR A 160 -4.92 -0.94 2.99
C TYR A 160 -5.94 -1.98 3.43
N ASN A 161 -7.18 -1.92 2.94
CA ASN A 161 -8.21 -2.91 3.25
C ASN A 161 -7.84 -4.28 2.66
N ASP A 162 -7.35 -4.31 1.43
CA ASP A 162 -6.86 -5.50 0.77
C ASP A 162 -5.65 -6.08 1.51
N HIS A 163 -4.72 -5.24 1.95
CA HIS A 163 -3.56 -5.62 2.76
C HIS A 163 -3.97 -6.25 4.09
N VAL A 164 -4.86 -5.61 4.84
CA VAL A 164 -5.40 -6.15 6.11
C VAL A 164 -6.07 -7.50 5.89
N ARG A 165 -6.84 -7.67 4.80
CA ARG A 165 -7.47 -8.95 4.45
C ARG A 165 -6.45 -10.02 4.09
N ARG A 166 -5.46 -9.69 3.25
CA ARG A 166 -4.39 -10.60 2.79
C ARG A 166 -3.61 -11.17 3.97
N TYR A 167 -3.33 -10.34 4.98
CA TYR A 167 -2.63 -10.73 6.19
C TYR A 167 -3.54 -11.19 7.33
N LYS A 168 -4.80 -11.59 7.04
CA LYS A 168 -5.75 -12.13 8.02
C LYS A 168 -5.88 -11.25 9.29
N LYS A 169 -5.99 -9.94 9.10
CA LYS A 169 -6.05 -8.91 10.16
C LYS A 169 -4.79 -8.82 11.01
N ARG A 170 -3.61 -9.10 10.44
CA ARG A 170 -2.30 -8.93 11.07
C ARG A 170 -1.33 -8.29 10.06
N PRO A 171 -1.64 -7.09 9.56
CA PRO A 171 -0.87 -6.48 8.48
C PRO A 171 0.58 -6.21 8.93
N ILE A 172 1.51 -6.32 7.98
CA ILE A 172 2.92 -5.99 8.19
C ILE A 172 3.27 -4.55 7.82
N TYR A 173 2.38 -3.89 7.08
CA TYR A 173 2.47 -2.45 6.81
C TYR A 173 1.42 -1.79 7.68
N TRP A 174 1.83 -0.84 8.52
CA TRP A 174 0.93 -0.16 9.42
C TRP A 174 0.67 1.24 8.89
N LEU A 175 -0.59 1.63 8.90
CA LEU A 175 -1.03 2.93 8.39
C LEU A 175 -1.25 3.86 9.57
N PHE A 176 -0.33 4.81 9.78
CA PHE A 176 -0.61 5.97 10.61
C PHE A 176 -1.67 6.82 9.91
N SER A 177 -2.76 7.15 10.60
CA SER A 177 -3.95 7.76 9.98
C SER A 177 -4.60 8.73 10.95
N SER A 178 -4.72 9.99 10.56
CA SER A 178 -5.47 10.98 11.35
C SER A 178 -6.95 10.56 11.49
N PRO A 179 -7.70 11.07 12.48
CA PRO A 179 -9.05 10.61 12.76
C PRO A 179 -10.02 10.64 11.56
N LYS A 180 -9.92 11.63 10.67
CA LYS A 180 -10.71 11.72 9.44
C LYS A 180 -9.93 11.25 8.20
N GLY A 181 -8.71 10.76 8.38
CA GLY A 181 -7.83 10.25 7.32
C GLY A 181 -7.30 11.33 6.39
N SER A 182 -7.20 12.58 6.89
CA SER A 182 -6.65 13.72 6.16
C SER A 182 -5.12 13.66 6.05
N PHE A 183 -4.47 12.99 7.01
CA PHE A 183 -3.07 12.57 6.94
C PHE A 183 -2.99 11.05 7.05
N ASN A 184 -2.14 10.44 6.22
CA ASN A 184 -1.92 9.01 6.14
C ASN A 184 -0.46 8.74 5.76
N ALA A 185 0.22 7.90 6.51
CA ALA A 185 1.59 7.46 6.22
C ALA A 185 1.74 5.97 6.50
N LEU A 186 2.29 5.22 5.55
CA LEU A 186 2.57 3.80 5.68
C LEU A 186 3.97 3.59 6.23
N ILE A 187 4.12 2.62 7.11
CA ILE A 187 5.41 2.13 7.61
C ILE A 187 5.48 0.61 7.51
N TYR A 188 6.68 0.04 7.39
CA TYR A 188 6.89 -1.40 7.46
C TYR A 188 7.35 -1.84 8.84
N MET A 189 6.57 -2.72 9.49
CA MET A 189 6.80 -3.09 10.89
C MET A 189 8.15 -3.78 11.15
N HIS A 190 8.74 -4.45 10.16
CA HIS A 190 10.03 -5.12 10.37
C HIS A 190 11.19 -4.11 10.41
N ARG A 191 11.03 -2.97 9.72
CA ARG A 191 11.95 -1.84 9.76
C ARG A 191 11.60 -0.79 10.83
N TYR A 192 10.62 -1.10 11.70
CA TYR A 192 10.24 -0.16 12.75
C TYR A 192 11.40 0.04 13.72
N GLN A 193 11.66 1.29 14.05
CA GLN A 193 12.62 1.73 15.05
C GLN A 193 11.91 2.58 16.10
N PRO A 194 12.44 2.71 17.34
CA PRO A 194 11.81 3.52 18.38
C PRO A 194 11.55 4.98 17.95
N HIS A 195 12.36 5.52 17.03
CA HIS A 195 12.21 6.87 16.50
C HIS A 195 11.23 7.00 15.31
N THR A 196 10.70 5.89 14.76
CA THR A 196 9.83 5.93 13.56
C THR A 196 8.59 6.81 13.75
N VAL A 197 8.00 6.87 14.95
CA VAL A 197 6.87 7.78 15.22
C VAL A 197 7.30 9.25 15.12
N GLY A 198 8.55 9.56 15.50
CA GLY A 198 9.14 10.88 15.31
C GLY A 198 9.25 11.25 13.83
N THR A 199 9.72 10.33 12.98
CA THR A 199 9.75 10.54 11.52
C THR A 199 8.35 10.77 10.95
N VAL A 200 7.35 9.97 11.36
CA VAL A 200 5.95 10.19 10.94
C VAL A 200 5.43 11.57 11.37
N LEU A 201 5.81 12.04 12.55
CA LEU A 201 5.48 13.37 13.04
C LEU A 201 6.16 14.48 12.22
N GLU A 202 7.38 14.28 11.74
CA GLU A 202 8.06 15.22 10.83
C GLU A 202 7.31 15.36 9.50
N TYR A 203 6.88 14.25 8.89
CA TYR A 203 6.04 14.28 7.69
C TYR A 203 4.69 15.00 7.92
N LEU A 204 4.08 14.81 9.09
CA LEU A 204 2.85 15.52 9.45
C LEU A 204 3.08 17.04 9.56
N ARG A 205 4.19 17.46 10.19
CA ARG A 205 4.55 18.87 10.31
C ARG A 205 4.87 19.51 8.97
N ASP A 206 5.69 18.86 8.12
CA ASP A 206 5.94 19.33 6.75
C ASP A 206 4.62 19.46 5.97
N PHE A 207 3.74 18.46 6.06
CA PHE A 207 2.44 18.53 5.40
C PHE A 207 1.58 19.71 5.87
N LYS A 208 1.46 19.93 7.19
CA LYS A 208 0.55 20.94 7.74
C LYS A 208 1.14 22.35 7.73
N ASP A 209 2.38 22.52 8.19
CA ASP A 209 2.98 23.82 8.48
C ASP A 209 3.59 24.45 7.24
N GLU A 210 4.12 23.63 6.33
CA GLU A 210 4.71 24.10 5.08
C GLU A 210 3.71 23.98 3.92
N LYS A 211 3.27 22.77 3.59
CA LYS A 211 2.54 22.52 2.33
C LYS A 211 1.10 23.03 2.36
N LEU A 212 0.31 22.67 3.38
CA LEU A 212 -1.08 23.12 3.51
C LEU A 212 -1.15 24.63 3.75
N GLN A 213 -0.25 25.18 4.57
CA GLN A 213 -0.21 26.61 4.83
C GLN A 213 0.20 27.41 3.59
N ALA A 214 1.20 26.95 2.81
CA ALA A 214 1.55 27.57 1.53
C ALA A 214 0.37 27.54 0.55
N ARG A 215 -0.34 26.41 0.45
CA ARG A 215 -1.53 26.29 -0.40
C ARG A 215 -2.63 27.26 0.05
N LYS A 216 -2.87 27.37 1.35
CA LYS A 216 -3.83 28.31 1.93
C LYS A 216 -3.47 29.76 1.61
N ASN A 217 -2.22 30.16 1.84
CA ASN A 217 -1.73 31.51 1.53
C ASN A 217 -1.93 31.87 0.05
N HIS A 218 -1.65 30.92 -0.85
CA HIS A 218 -1.91 31.11 -2.28
C HIS A 218 -3.40 31.32 -2.59
N LEU A 219 -4.28 30.50 -2.00
CA LEU A 219 -5.73 30.65 -2.19
C LEU A 219 -6.26 31.96 -1.61
N GLU A 220 -5.70 32.43 -0.48
CA GLU A 220 -6.04 33.73 0.12
C GLU A 220 -5.69 34.87 -0.85
N ALA A 221 -4.51 34.85 -1.47
CA ALA A 221 -4.13 35.80 -2.51
C ALA A 221 -5.10 35.78 -3.71
N VAL A 222 -5.52 34.60 -4.16
CA VAL A 222 -6.53 34.46 -5.23
C VAL A 222 -7.87 35.05 -4.82
N SER A 223 -8.29 34.86 -3.56
CA SER A 223 -9.60 35.32 -3.06
C SER A 223 -9.75 36.85 -3.05
N ILE A 224 -8.65 37.57 -2.85
CA ILE A 224 -8.63 39.05 -2.81
C ILE A 224 -8.18 39.68 -4.14
N SER A 225 -7.68 38.89 -5.09
CA SER A 225 -7.16 39.39 -6.36
C SER A 225 -8.24 40.11 -7.18
N SER A 226 -7.90 41.27 -7.75
CA SER A 226 -8.79 42.01 -8.66
C SER A 226 -8.93 41.32 -10.03
N SER A 227 -7.96 40.50 -10.43
CA SER A 227 -7.97 39.77 -11.71
C SER A 227 -8.74 38.44 -11.65
N ALA A 228 -9.05 37.94 -10.46
CA ALA A 228 -9.81 36.69 -10.29
C ALA A 228 -11.32 36.94 -10.46
N SER A 229 -11.98 36.04 -11.18
CA SER A 229 -13.43 36.03 -11.31
C SER A 229 -14.13 35.71 -9.98
N GLN A 230 -15.40 36.09 -9.85
CA GLN A 230 -16.19 35.79 -8.64
C GLN A 230 -16.29 34.27 -8.37
N GLY A 231 -16.30 33.46 -9.43
CA GLY A 231 -16.32 32.00 -9.33
C GLY A 231 -15.01 31.44 -8.74
N GLU A 232 -13.86 31.96 -9.19
CA GLU A 232 -12.54 31.58 -8.65
C GLU A 232 -12.40 31.99 -7.18
N LYS A 233 -12.82 33.20 -6.83
CA LYS A 233 -12.85 33.66 -5.43
C LYS A 233 -13.68 32.75 -4.53
N THR A 234 -14.88 32.38 -5.00
CA THR A 234 -15.78 31.49 -4.25
C THR A 234 -15.18 30.09 -4.07
N LYS A 235 -14.54 29.53 -5.12
CA LYS A 235 -13.83 28.25 -5.02
C LYS A 235 -12.65 28.33 -4.05
N ALA A 236 -11.86 29.40 -4.12
CA ALA A 236 -10.72 29.61 -3.22
C ALA A 236 -11.16 29.66 -1.75
N LEU A 237 -12.23 30.41 -1.43
CA LEU A 237 -12.76 30.48 -0.07
C LEU A 237 -13.25 29.11 0.46
N LYS A 238 -13.90 28.30 -0.39
CA LYS A 238 -14.32 26.94 -0.01
C LYS A 238 -13.13 26.02 0.28
N GLU A 239 -12.09 26.07 -0.54
CA GLU A 239 -10.87 25.29 -0.31
C GLU A 239 -10.11 25.77 0.94
N ILE A 240 -10.06 27.08 1.21
CA ILE A 240 -9.50 27.62 2.46
C ILE A 240 -10.25 27.06 3.68
N GLU A 241 -11.58 27.03 3.64
CA GLU A 241 -12.38 26.47 4.74
C GLU A 241 -12.09 24.98 4.95
N LYS A 242 -11.93 24.22 3.85
CA LYS A 242 -11.53 22.80 3.90
C LYS A 242 -10.14 22.65 4.53
N ILE A 243 -9.16 23.44 4.10
CA ILE A 243 -7.79 23.41 4.64
C ILE A 243 -7.80 23.75 6.14
N ASN A 244 -8.54 24.77 6.57
CA ASN A 244 -8.64 25.11 8.00
C ASN A 244 -9.20 23.95 8.84
N LYS A 245 -10.19 23.21 8.31
CA LYS A 245 -10.73 22.02 8.98
C LYS A 245 -9.72 20.88 9.06
N ILE A 246 -8.88 20.72 8.04
CA ILE A 246 -7.78 19.74 8.04
C ILE A 246 -6.72 20.16 9.05
N LEU A 247 -6.24 21.40 9.01
CA LEU A 247 -5.22 21.93 9.93
C LEU A 247 -5.65 21.74 11.39
N ALA A 248 -6.88 22.11 11.74
CA ALA A 248 -7.40 21.91 13.10
C ALA A 248 -7.41 20.43 13.53
N GLU A 249 -7.77 19.52 12.62
CA GLU A 249 -7.69 18.07 12.88
C GLU A 249 -6.24 17.60 13.07
N LEU A 250 -5.31 18.08 12.25
CA LEU A 250 -3.90 17.69 12.32
C LEU A 250 -3.21 18.25 13.56
N ASP A 251 -3.57 19.45 14.01
CA ASP A 251 -3.10 20.02 15.27
C ASP A 251 -3.55 19.21 16.48
N ASP A 252 -4.81 18.77 16.51
CA ASP A 252 -5.31 17.87 17.55
C ASP A 252 -4.63 16.51 17.49
N TYR A 253 -4.46 15.94 16.29
CA TYR A 253 -3.79 14.66 16.09
C TYR A 253 -2.31 14.69 16.47
N GLU A 254 -1.60 15.77 16.17
CA GLU A 254 -0.23 15.98 16.65
C GLU A 254 -0.18 16.03 18.17
N ARG A 255 -0.93 16.97 18.77
CA ARG A 255 -0.86 17.28 20.20
C ARG A 255 -1.26 16.10 21.06
N ASP A 256 -2.36 15.43 20.72
CA ASP A 256 -2.99 14.45 21.58
C ASP A 256 -2.53 13.01 21.29
N VAL A 257 -1.91 12.75 20.12
CA VAL A 257 -1.56 11.39 19.67
C VAL A 257 -0.10 11.25 19.27
N LEU A 258 0.35 11.91 18.19
CA LEU A 258 1.69 11.64 17.64
C LEU A 258 2.82 12.19 18.51
N TYR A 259 2.70 13.41 19.03
CA TYR A 259 3.76 14.02 19.84
C TYR A 259 4.04 13.26 21.15
N PRO A 260 3.01 12.84 21.92
CA PRO A 260 3.22 11.96 23.07
C PRO A 260 3.90 10.64 22.69
N LEU A 261 3.44 9.96 21.63
CA LEU A 261 4.02 8.67 21.20
C LEU A 261 5.46 8.81 20.68
N ALA A 262 5.76 9.88 19.96
CA ALA A 262 7.12 10.19 19.50
C ALA A 262 8.07 10.47 20.68
N THR A 263 7.55 11.06 21.76
CA THR A 263 8.31 11.29 22.99
C THR A 263 8.52 10.00 23.78
N GLU A 264 7.51 9.13 23.82
CA GLU A 264 7.58 7.83 24.50
C GLU A 264 8.56 6.86 23.81
N GLN A 265 8.77 7.01 22.50
CA GLN A 265 9.59 6.12 21.67
C GLN A 265 9.22 4.64 21.86
N VAL A 266 7.93 4.36 21.69
CA VAL A 266 7.34 3.02 21.89
C VAL A 266 8.14 1.95 21.15
N GLU A 267 8.57 0.92 21.86
CA GLU A 267 9.26 -0.24 21.29
C GLU A 267 8.29 -1.37 20.93
N ILE A 268 8.62 -2.13 19.88
CA ILE A 268 7.91 -3.34 19.48
C ILE A 268 8.84 -4.54 19.48
N ASP A 269 8.25 -5.72 19.69
CA ASP A 269 8.94 -7.00 19.58
C ASP A 269 8.18 -7.88 18.55
N LEU A 270 8.81 -8.22 17.43
CA LEU A 270 8.17 -9.00 16.38
C LEU A 270 7.73 -10.40 16.86
N ASP A 271 8.37 -10.96 17.88
CA ASP A 271 8.01 -12.27 18.44
C ASP A 271 6.66 -12.24 19.17
N ASP A 272 6.28 -11.09 19.76
CA ASP A 272 4.95 -10.87 20.32
C ASP A 272 3.85 -10.81 19.21
N GLY A 273 4.27 -10.54 17.98
CA GLY A 273 3.44 -10.46 16.80
C GLY A 273 2.51 -9.23 16.76
N VAL A 274 1.79 -9.08 15.64
CA VAL A 274 0.96 -7.89 15.38
C VAL A 274 -0.13 -7.65 16.44
N LYS A 275 -0.66 -8.72 17.05
CA LYS A 275 -1.76 -8.61 18.03
C LYS A 275 -1.37 -7.89 19.31
N ALA A 276 -0.12 -8.02 19.72
CA ALA A 276 0.39 -7.38 20.94
C ALA A 276 1.00 -6.01 20.63
N ASN A 277 1.64 -5.84 19.46
CA ASN A 277 2.31 -4.59 19.13
C ASN A 277 1.39 -3.52 18.55
N TYR A 278 0.46 -3.87 17.66
CA TYR A 278 -0.45 -2.89 17.03
C TYR A 278 -1.25 -2.05 18.05
N PRO A 279 -1.79 -2.61 19.15
CA PRO A 279 -2.51 -1.83 20.16
C PRO A 279 -1.67 -0.78 20.87
N LYS A 280 -0.33 -0.93 20.93
CA LYS A 280 0.57 0.02 21.62
C LYS A 280 0.48 1.43 21.04
N PHE A 281 0.07 1.57 19.77
CA PHE A 281 -0.05 2.84 19.07
C PHE A 281 -1.44 3.48 19.15
N GLY A 282 -2.41 2.82 19.79
CA GLY A 282 -3.74 3.37 20.04
C GLY A 282 -4.40 3.97 18.80
N SER A 283 -4.78 5.26 18.88
CA SER A 283 -5.44 6.02 17.82
C SER A 283 -4.50 6.55 16.75
N ALA A 284 -3.19 6.33 16.84
CA ALA A 284 -2.24 6.74 15.80
C ALA A 284 -2.38 5.88 14.54
N LEU A 285 -2.66 4.58 14.72
CA LEU A 285 -2.83 3.65 13.61
C LEU A 285 -4.29 3.56 13.18
N LYS A 286 -4.50 3.29 11.89
CA LYS A 286 -5.82 3.04 11.32
C LYS A 286 -6.52 1.92 12.09
N LYS A 287 -7.77 2.14 12.50
CA LYS A 287 -8.53 1.14 13.26
C LYS A 287 -8.68 -0.17 12.47
N ILE A 288 -8.35 -1.30 13.10
CA ILE A 288 -8.59 -2.65 12.56
C ILE A 288 -9.44 -3.44 13.56
N THR A 289 -10.62 -3.88 13.13
CA THR A 289 -11.54 -4.65 13.97
C THR A 289 -10.90 -5.96 14.45
N GLY A 290 -10.64 -6.04 15.76
CA GLY A 290 -10.02 -7.20 16.43
C GLY A 290 -8.52 -7.04 16.73
N LEU A 291 -7.91 -5.90 16.36
CA LEU A 291 -6.59 -5.48 16.82
C LEU A 291 -6.67 -4.20 17.66
N SER A 292 -7.49 -3.24 17.25
CA SER A 292 -7.72 -2.03 18.02
C SER A 292 -8.74 -2.31 19.13
N GLY A 293 -8.38 -1.94 20.36
CA GLY A 293 -9.28 -1.91 21.52
C GLY A 293 -10.42 -0.90 21.38
#